data_AF-A0A7Y0PCD7-F1
#
_entry.id   AF-A0A7Y0PCD7-F1
#
_cell.length_a   1.000
_cell.length_b   1.000
_cell.length_c   1.000
_cell.angle_alpha   90.00
_cell.angle_beta   90.00
_cell.angle_gamma   90.00
#
_symmetry.space_group_name_H-M   'P 1'
#
loop_
_entity.id
_entity.type
_entity.pdbx_description
1 polymer ?
#
loop_
_entity_poly.entity_id
_entity_poly.type
_entity_poly.pdbx_seq_one_letter_code
_entity_poly.pdbx_strand_id
1 'polypeptide(L)'
;MTQPTLRGFFFTRPADAEAELAGAAESGAGSDGLGRPAIRGAVFAQIGEKAAGVLDRSYSEIFQEVWGRHDALRQSAANTRDRPGSEEIVEMTTYDVSYQDRPVIEVQIGELEPVPLEIEVVLRITVRGLIAVIRDARLVALRAGTADVSGTLSFAGTQVAAKQATLELPGTILLGRGVPLLGDKDPPTRTGTPGRHRDP
;
A
#
# COMPACT_ATOMS: atom_id res chain seq x y z
N MET A 1 2.44 2.81 -19.14
CA MET A 1 3.17 3.12 -17.88
C MET A 1 2.84 2.02 -16.89
N THR A 2 3.81 1.19 -16.53
CA THR A 2 3.65 0.17 -15.49
C THR A 2 3.56 0.88 -14.14
N GLN A 3 2.49 0.65 -13.38
CA GLN A 3 2.42 1.19 -12.03
C GLN A 3 3.50 0.53 -11.17
N PRO A 4 4.16 1.28 -10.27
CA PRO A 4 5.12 0.70 -9.36
C PRO A 4 4.40 -0.33 -8.44
N THR A 5 5.06 -1.46 -8.15
CA THR A 5 4.55 -2.55 -7.27
C THR A 5 5.52 -2.78 -6.10
N LEU A 6 5.06 -3.47 -5.05
CA LEU A 6 5.93 -3.84 -3.91
C LEU A 6 7.14 -4.66 -4.36
N ARG A 7 6.93 -5.59 -5.30
CA ARG A 7 8.01 -6.39 -5.89
C ARG A 7 9.12 -5.53 -6.48
N GLY A 8 8.77 -4.49 -7.24
CA GLY A 8 9.75 -3.57 -7.85
C GLY A 8 10.46 -2.64 -6.87
N PHE A 9 9.92 -2.45 -5.66
CA PHE A 9 10.63 -1.74 -4.61
C PHE A 9 11.62 -2.65 -3.91
N PHE A 10 11.19 -3.80 -3.38
CA PHE A 10 12.08 -4.69 -2.63
C PHE A 10 13.21 -5.24 -3.49
N PHE A 11 12.93 -5.62 -4.74
CA PHE A 11 13.91 -6.26 -5.61
C PHE A 11 14.34 -5.31 -6.72
N THR A 12 15.66 -5.10 -6.83
CA THR A 12 16.26 -4.29 -7.90
C THR A 12 15.96 -4.88 -9.28
N ARG A 13 15.88 -6.21 -9.37
CA ARG A 13 15.32 -6.93 -10.52
C ARG A 13 14.13 -7.75 -10.03
N PRO A 14 12.89 -7.43 -10.43
CA PRO A 14 11.71 -8.16 -9.98
C PRO A 14 11.75 -9.67 -10.26
N ALA A 15 12.54 -10.11 -11.24
CA ALA A 15 12.76 -11.53 -11.54
C ALA A 15 13.55 -12.29 -10.46
N ASP A 16 14.32 -11.59 -9.62
CA ASP A 16 15.11 -12.22 -8.55
C ASP A 16 14.24 -12.53 -7.31
N ALA A 17 13.04 -11.95 -7.23
CA ALA A 17 12.14 -12.06 -6.08
C ALA A 17 11.82 -13.51 -5.71
N GLU A 18 11.51 -14.34 -6.70
CA GLU A 18 11.14 -15.74 -6.49
C GLU A 18 12.30 -16.55 -5.92
N ALA A 19 13.52 -16.33 -6.44
CA ALA A 19 14.71 -17.03 -5.99
C ALA A 19 15.14 -16.61 -4.57
N GLU A 20 15.07 -15.32 -4.25
CA GLU A 20 15.39 -14.82 -2.91
C GLU A 20 14.37 -15.29 -1.86
N LEU A 21 13.08 -15.28 -2.20
CA LEU A 21 12.02 -15.80 -1.33
C LEU A 21 12.13 -17.32 -1.15
N ALA A 22 12.48 -18.07 -2.20
CA ALA A 22 12.75 -19.50 -2.13
C ALA A 22 13.93 -19.81 -1.19
N GLY A 23 15.03 -19.07 -1.29
CA GLY A 23 16.19 -19.24 -0.41
C GLY A 23 15.91 -18.87 1.05
N ALA A 24 15.07 -17.86 1.29
CA ALA A 24 14.61 -17.52 2.63
C ALA A 24 13.71 -18.60 3.23
N ALA A 25 12.81 -19.18 2.43
CA ALA A 25 11.97 -20.29 2.84
C ALA A 25 12.83 -21.51 3.22
N GLU A 26 13.87 -21.80 2.45
CA GLU A 26 14.83 -22.87 2.74
C GLU A 26 15.59 -22.64 4.05
N SER A 27 15.98 -21.40 4.31
CA SER A 27 16.71 -21.02 5.51
C SER A 27 15.83 -21.03 6.77
N GLY A 28 14.54 -20.69 6.63
CA GLY A 28 13.58 -20.60 7.74
C GLY A 28 12.86 -21.91 8.09
N ALA A 29 12.57 -22.76 7.11
CA ALA A 29 11.78 -23.99 7.33
C ALA A 29 12.59 -25.17 7.90
N GLY A 30 13.93 -25.09 7.86
CA GLY A 30 14.79 -26.22 8.20
C GLY A 30 14.75 -27.32 7.12
N SER A 31 15.90 -27.89 6.82
CA SER A 31 16.08 -28.76 5.63
C SER A 31 15.63 -30.20 5.78
N ASP A 32 15.25 -30.62 6.98
CA ASP A 32 15.44 -32.02 7.38
C ASP A 32 14.28 -32.96 6.97
N GLY A 33 13.21 -32.42 6.35
CA GLY A 33 12.01 -33.18 5.97
C GLY A 33 11.74 -33.38 4.47
N LEU A 34 12.41 -32.66 3.57
CA LEU A 34 11.97 -32.53 2.15
C LEU A 34 12.57 -33.56 1.17
N GLY A 35 13.24 -34.60 1.67
CA GLY A 35 13.75 -35.69 0.82
C GLY A 35 14.82 -35.23 -0.19
N ARG A 36 14.75 -35.74 -1.43
CA ARG A 36 15.81 -35.56 -2.44
C ARG A 36 16.04 -34.07 -2.82
N PRO A 37 17.29 -33.63 -3.08
CA PRO A 37 17.63 -32.24 -3.39
C PRO A 37 16.84 -31.61 -4.56
N ALA A 38 16.51 -32.41 -5.59
CA ALA A 38 15.74 -31.93 -6.73
C ALA A 38 14.27 -31.63 -6.40
N ILE A 39 13.67 -32.43 -5.50
CA ILE A 39 12.30 -32.23 -5.02
C ILE A 39 12.27 -31.00 -4.11
N ARG A 40 13.28 -30.88 -3.24
CA ARG A 40 13.49 -29.72 -2.36
C ARG A 40 13.58 -28.40 -3.13
N GLY A 41 14.39 -28.34 -4.19
CA GLY A 41 14.52 -27.12 -5.01
C GLY A 41 13.22 -26.70 -5.69
N ALA A 42 12.45 -27.66 -6.20
CA ALA A 42 11.16 -27.38 -6.83
C ALA A 42 10.10 -26.86 -5.83
N VAL A 43 10.10 -27.40 -4.61
CA VAL A 43 9.20 -26.96 -3.54
C VAL A 43 9.50 -25.52 -3.12
N PHE A 44 10.77 -25.19 -2.89
CA PHE A 44 11.14 -23.82 -2.51
C PHE A 44 10.91 -22.82 -3.66
N ALA A 45 11.12 -23.22 -4.92
CA ALA A 45 10.76 -22.39 -6.06
C ALA A 45 9.25 -22.07 -6.10
N GLN A 46 8.39 -23.05 -5.84
CA GLN A 46 6.93 -22.84 -5.77
C GLN A 46 6.53 -21.92 -4.60
N ILE A 47 7.21 -22.03 -3.46
CA ILE A 47 7.02 -21.11 -2.33
C ILE A 47 7.41 -19.68 -2.75
N GLY A 48 8.55 -19.53 -3.40
CA GLY A 48 9.04 -18.26 -3.92
C GLY A 48 8.09 -17.60 -4.92
N GLU A 49 7.55 -18.37 -5.86
CA GLU A 49 6.55 -17.91 -6.84
C GLU A 49 5.28 -17.39 -6.16
N LYS A 50 4.68 -18.19 -5.26
CA LYS A 50 3.47 -17.79 -4.53
C LYS A 50 3.70 -16.55 -3.67
N ALA A 51 4.84 -16.49 -2.98
CA ALA A 51 5.21 -15.36 -2.16
C ALA A 51 5.48 -14.10 -2.99
N ALA A 52 6.11 -14.22 -4.15
CA ALA A 52 6.32 -13.11 -5.06
C ALA A 52 4.99 -12.57 -5.58
N GLY A 53 4.01 -13.43 -5.88
CA GLY A 53 2.67 -13.04 -6.34
C GLY A 53 1.92 -12.13 -5.36
N VAL A 54 2.10 -12.34 -4.06
CA VAL A 54 1.56 -11.46 -3.00
C VAL A 54 2.13 -10.03 -3.10
N LEU A 55 3.35 -9.87 -3.61
CA LEU A 55 4.04 -8.59 -3.76
C LEU A 55 3.67 -7.83 -5.05
N ASP A 56 2.76 -8.37 -5.88
CA ASP A 56 2.28 -7.68 -7.09
C ASP A 56 1.23 -6.60 -6.79
N ARG A 57 0.89 -6.37 -5.52
CA ARG A 57 -0.02 -5.30 -5.10
C ARG A 57 0.52 -3.92 -5.51
N SER A 58 -0.37 -3.08 -6.05
CA SER A 58 -0.05 -1.71 -6.45
C SER A 58 -0.02 -0.79 -5.24
N TYR A 59 0.94 0.14 -5.19
CA TYR A 59 0.97 1.23 -4.20
C TYR A 59 -0.34 2.03 -4.18
N SER A 60 -1.00 2.13 -5.33
CA SER A 60 -2.24 2.89 -5.45
C SER A 60 -3.37 2.34 -4.58
N GLU A 61 -3.38 1.04 -4.29
CA GLU A 61 -4.36 0.42 -3.38
C GLU A 61 -4.02 0.68 -1.91
N ILE A 62 -2.74 0.57 -1.56
CA ILE A 62 -2.23 0.84 -0.21
C ILE A 62 -2.54 2.29 0.19
N PHE A 63 -2.27 3.23 -0.71
CA PHE A 63 -2.55 4.65 -0.47
C PHE A 63 -4.04 4.96 -0.36
N GLN A 64 -4.91 4.24 -1.09
CA GLN A 64 -6.37 4.40 -0.97
C GLN A 64 -6.88 4.05 0.44
N GLU A 65 -6.41 2.94 1.01
CA GLU A 65 -6.79 2.51 2.37
C GLU A 65 -6.32 3.49 3.45
N VAL A 66 -5.20 4.18 3.21
CA VAL A 66 -4.58 5.09 4.17
C VAL A 66 -5.24 6.47 4.13
N TRP A 67 -5.43 7.06 2.95
CA TRP A 67 -5.98 8.42 2.83
C TRP A 67 -7.45 8.49 3.18
N GLY A 68 -8.19 7.41 2.93
CA GLY A 68 -9.54 7.21 3.43
C GLY A 68 -9.62 7.03 4.94
N ARG A 69 -8.64 7.45 5.74
CA ARG A 69 -8.72 7.54 7.23
C ARG A 69 -8.44 8.95 7.74
N HIS A 70 -8.13 9.90 6.86
CA HIS A 70 -7.73 11.24 7.27
C HIS A 70 -8.91 12.21 7.31
N ASP A 71 -9.25 12.70 8.51
CA ASP A 71 -10.45 13.53 8.73
C ASP A 71 -10.44 14.84 7.93
N ALA A 72 -9.27 15.49 7.78
CA ALA A 72 -9.16 16.70 6.97
C ALA A 72 -9.46 16.45 5.48
N LEU A 73 -9.03 15.28 4.95
CA LEU A 73 -9.32 14.91 3.56
C LEU A 73 -10.81 14.56 3.41
N ARG A 74 -11.40 13.88 4.38
CA ARG A 74 -12.85 13.61 4.42
C ARG A 74 -13.68 14.88 4.48
N GLN A 75 -13.30 15.84 5.32
CA GLN A 75 -14.04 17.09 5.46
C GLN A 75 -14.03 17.89 4.15
N SER A 76 -12.87 18.02 3.51
CA SER A 76 -12.77 18.67 2.20
C SER A 76 -13.48 17.89 1.09
N ALA A 77 -13.48 16.55 1.15
CA ALA A 77 -14.28 15.73 0.25
C ALA A 77 -15.78 15.96 0.43
N ALA A 78 -16.27 16.08 1.66
CA ALA A 78 -17.66 16.39 1.94
C ALA A 78 -18.03 17.80 1.46
N ASN A 79 -17.16 18.79 1.69
CA ASN A 79 -17.36 20.15 1.22
C ASN A 79 -17.44 20.26 -0.31
N THR A 80 -16.57 19.54 -1.04
CA THR A 80 -16.57 19.54 -2.51
C THR A 80 -17.73 18.75 -3.10
N ARG A 81 -18.24 17.74 -2.37
CA ARG A 81 -19.53 17.09 -2.69
C ARG A 81 -20.69 18.07 -2.63
N ASP A 82 -20.72 18.89 -1.57
CA ASP A 82 -21.82 19.82 -1.30
C ASP A 82 -21.74 21.09 -2.17
N ARG A 83 -20.59 21.32 -2.85
CA ARG A 83 -20.35 22.41 -3.81
C ARG A 83 -19.79 21.87 -5.14
N PRO A 84 -20.64 21.41 -6.07
CA PRO A 84 -20.19 20.82 -7.34
C PRO A 84 -19.28 21.75 -8.14
N GLY A 85 -18.17 21.22 -8.67
CA GLY A 85 -17.18 22.00 -9.41
C GLY A 85 -16.22 22.82 -8.54
N SER A 86 -16.33 22.75 -7.21
CA SER A 86 -15.34 23.32 -6.30
C SER A 86 -14.14 22.39 -6.14
N GLU A 87 -12.97 23.01 -5.96
CA GLU A 87 -11.71 22.34 -5.66
C GLU A 87 -11.25 22.80 -4.27
N GLU A 88 -10.80 21.86 -3.45
CA GLU A 88 -10.16 22.16 -2.17
C GLU A 88 -8.74 21.62 -2.13
N ILE A 89 -7.86 22.44 -1.56
CA ILE A 89 -6.45 22.14 -1.39
C ILE A 89 -6.20 21.94 0.09
N VAL A 90 -5.70 20.76 0.45
CA VAL A 90 -5.37 20.42 1.84
C VAL A 90 -3.86 20.28 1.95
N GLU A 91 -3.24 21.19 2.70
CA GLU A 91 -1.82 21.12 3.02
C GLU A 91 -1.59 20.15 4.18
N MET A 92 -0.68 19.21 3.96
CA MET A 92 -0.25 18.18 4.91
C MET A 92 1.27 18.31 5.04
N THR A 93 1.72 19.11 6.01
CA THR A 93 3.14 19.51 6.18
C THR A 93 4.09 18.33 6.14
N THR A 94 3.80 17.30 6.94
CA THR A 94 4.46 15.99 6.90
C THR A 94 3.39 14.92 7.11
N TYR A 95 3.40 13.89 6.28
CA TYR A 95 2.47 12.79 6.41
C TYR A 95 3.22 11.46 6.47
N ASP A 96 3.08 10.77 7.60
CA ASP A 96 3.63 9.44 7.82
C ASP A 96 2.55 8.40 7.53
N VAL A 97 2.89 7.49 6.62
CA VAL A 97 2.09 6.32 6.26
C VAL A 97 2.83 5.09 6.73
N SER A 98 2.24 4.36 7.67
CA SER A 98 2.65 2.99 7.98
C SER A 98 1.68 2.02 7.32
N TYR A 99 2.24 1.05 6.60
CA TYR A 99 1.50 -0.10 6.09
C TYR A 99 2.16 -1.35 6.65
N GLN A 100 1.35 -2.21 7.24
CA GLN A 100 1.77 -3.53 7.69
C GLN A 100 0.73 -4.53 7.23
N ASP A 101 1.21 -5.59 6.60
CA ASP A 101 0.37 -6.67 6.12
C ASP A 101 1.05 -8.01 6.40
N ARG A 102 0.23 -9.00 6.76
CA ARG A 102 0.68 -10.35 7.13
C ARG A 102 -0.09 -11.42 6.36
N PRO A 103 0.06 -11.46 5.03
CA PRO A 103 -0.61 -12.48 4.24
C PRO A 103 -0.07 -13.87 4.58
N VAL A 104 -1.01 -14.80 4.77
CA VAL A 104 -0.73 -16.22 4.93
C VAL A 104 -0.95 -16.89 3.59
N ILE A 105 0.05 -17.61 3.10
CA ILE A 105 -0.09 -18.47 1.92
C ILE A 105 -0.14 -19.93 2.36
N GLU A 106 -1.06 -20.70 1.78
CA GLU A 106 -1.09 -22.14 1.94
C GLU A 106 -0.29 -22.80 0.82
N VAL A 107 0.72 -23.56 1.20
CA VAL A 107 1.56 -24.30 0.25
C VAL A 107 1.36 -25.79 0.49
N GLN A 108 0.94 -26.48 -0.56
CA GLN A 108 0.79 -27.92 -0.56
C GLN A 108 2.07 -28.55 -1.13
N ILE A 109 2.72 -29.39 -0.33
CA ILE A 109 4.00 -30.03 -0.70
C ILE A 109 3.71 -31.50 -1.01
N GLY A 110 3.50 -31.82 -2.29
CA GLY A 110 3.10 -33.17 -2.72
C GLY A 110 1.75 -33.57 -2.12
N GLU A 111 1.71 -34.70 -1.41
CA GLU A 111 0.51 -35.18 -0.70
C GLU A 111 0.45 -34.75 0.77
N LEU A 112 1.39 -33.93 1.24
CA LEU A 112 1.38 -33.41 2.61
C LEU A 112 0.24 -32.40 2.79
N GLU A 113 -0.23 -32.29 4.04
CA GLU A 113 -1.20 -31.26 4.43
C GLU A 113 -0.67 -29.86 4.07
N PRO A 114 -1.54 -28.94 3.62
CA PRO A 114 -1.16 -27.57 3.34
C PRO A 114 -0.49 -26.92 4.56
N VAL A 115 0.71 -26.38 4.36
CA VAL A 115 1.44 -25.67 5.41
C VAL A 115 1.16 -24.17 5.25
N PRO A 116 0.66 -23.49 6.29
CA PRO A 116 0.54 -22.04 6.28
C PRO A 116 1.92 -21.41 6.42
N LEU A 117 2.27 -20.51 5.49
CA LEU A 117 3.51 -19.74 5.54
C LEU A 117 3.16 -18.26 5.67
N GLU A 118 3.69 -17.65 6.71
CA GLU A 118 3.51 -16.22 6.99
C GLU A 118 4.53 -15.39 6.22
N ILE A 119 4.02 -14.42 5.48
CA ILE A 119 4.80 -13.34 4.88
C ILE A 119 4.49 -12.09 5.68
N GLU A 120 5.50 -11.32 6.06
CA GLU A 120 5.30 -10.02 6.69
C GLU A 120 5.90 -8.94 5.80
N VAL A 121 5.07 -7.95 5.46
CA VAL A 121 5.48 -6.75 4.75
C VAL A 121 5.23 -5.56 5.66
N VAL A 122 6.29 -4.80 5.93
CA VAL A 122 6.20 -3.52 6.62
C VAL A 122 6.73 -2.43 5.71
N LEU A 123 5.96 -1.37 5.52
CA LEU A 123 6.36 -0.17 4.81
C LEU A 123 6.14 1.02 5.71
N ARG A 124 7.10 1.94 5.75
CA ARG A 124 6.90 3.29 6.27
C ARG A 124 7.26 4.29 5.20
N ILE A 125 6.38 5.23 4.98
CA ILE A 125 6.54 6.29 3.98
C ILE A 125 6.34 7.61 4.70
N THR A 126 7.33 8.48 4.66
CA THR A 126 7.24 9.85 5.17
C THR A 126 7.24 10.79 3.98
N VAL A 127 6.11 11.43 3.72
CA VAL A 127 5.98 12.42 2.65
C VAL A 127 6.10 13.82 3.26
N ARG A 128 6.97 14.65 2.70
CA ARG A 128 7.17 16.05 3.15
C ARG A 128 6.58 17.02 2.13
N GLY A 129 5.91 18.06 2.63
CA GLY A 129 5.30 19.09 1.78
C GLY A 129 4.19 18.52 0.90
N LEU A 130 3.35 17.65 1.47
CA LEU A 130 2.25 17.02 0.75
C LEU A 130 1.08 17.99 0.64
N ILE A 131 0.56 18.17 -0.56
CA ILE A 131 -0.63 18.94 -0.84
C ILE A 131 -1.60 18.04 -1.58
N ALA A 132 -2.78 17.83 -1.00
CA ALA A 132 -3.85 17.06 -1.59
C ALA A 132 -4.82 17.99 -2.33
N VAL A 133 -5.15 17.64 -3.58
CA VAL A 133 -6.17 18.33 -4.38
C VAL A 133 -7.41 17.47 -4.45
N ILE A 134 -8.51 17.99 -3.92
CA ILE A 134 -9.79 17.29 -3.81
C ILE A 134 -10.83 18.00 -4.66
N ARG A 135 -11.56 17.23 -5.46
CA ARG A 135 -12.65 17.72 -6.31
C ARG A 135 -13.76 16.68 -6.36
N ASP A 136 -15.01 17.11 -6.27
CA ASP A 136 -16.18 16.24 -6.33
C ASP A 136 -16.07 15.00 -5.41
N ALA A 137 -15.69 15.22 -4.15
CA ALA A 137 -15.45 14.19 -3.12
C ALA A 137 -14.31 13.19 -3.42
N ARG A 138 -13.46 13.48 -4.40
CA ARG A 138 -12.36 12.62 -4.83
C ARG A 138 -11.03 13.31 -4.68
N LEU A 139 -10.03 12.59 -4.21
CA LEU A 139 -8.65 13.02 -4.31
C LEU A 139 -8.19 12.85 -5.77
N VAL A 140 -7.96 13.95 -6.47
CA VAL A 140 -7.66 13.96 -7.91
C VAL A 140 -6.17 14.15 -8.21
N ALA A 141 -5.43 14.80 -7.32
CA ALA A 141 -3.99 14.97 -7.45
C ALA A 141 -3.30 15.10 -6.10
N LEU A 142 -2.01 14.80 -6.09
CA LEU A 142 -1.09 15.10 -5.01
C LEU A 142 0.05 15.96 -5.53
N ARG A 143 0.46 16.95 -4.75
CA ARG A 143 1.75 17.63 -4.95
C ARG A 143 2.63 17.28 -3.76
N ALA A 144 3.85 16.88 -4.02
CA ALA A 144 4.80 16.54 -2.97
C ALA A 144 6.20 16.86 -3.48
N GLY A 145 7.10 17.19 -2.56
CA GLY A 145 8.52 17.38 -2.89
C GLY A 145 9.24 16.04 -2.83
N THR A 146 9.42 15.55 -1.61
CA THR A 146 10.24 14.37 -1.33
C THR A 146 9.46 13.36 -0.49
N ALA A 147 9.63 12.08 -0.79
CA ALA A 147 9.12 10.98 0.03
C ALA A 147 10.25 10.05 0.45
N ASP A 148 10.41 9.87 1.76
CA ASP A 148 11.30 8.86 2.32
C ASP A 148 10.51 7.56 2.49
N VAL A 149 10.96 6.47 1.86
CA VAL A 149 10.32 5.16 1.92
C VAL A 149 11.27 4.14 2.53
N SER A 150 10.81 3.47 3.58
CA SER A 150 11.44 2.29 4.17
C SER A 150 10.54 1.09 3.99
N GLY A 151 11.11 -0.08 3.74
CA GLY A 151 10.36 -1.32 3.78
C GLY A 151 11.20 -2.49 4.26
N THR A 152 10.55 -3.41 4.96
CA THR A 152 11.08 -4.71 5.33
C THR A 152 10.14 -5.81 4.87
N LEU A 153 10.71 -6.85 4.26
CA LEU A 153 10.02 -8.06 3.86
C LEU A 153 10.62 -9.22 4.65
N SER A 154 9.75 -9.95 5.34
CA SER A 154 10.10 -11.14 6.08
C SER A 154 9.28 -12.33 5.60
N PHE A 155 9.90 -13.51 5.61
CA PHE A 155 9.29 -14.77 5.26
C PHE A 155 9.58 -15.78 6.37
N ALA A 156 8.54 -16.39 6.93
CA ALA A 156 8.68 -17.35 8.04
C ALA A 156 9.56 -16.81 9.19
N GLY A 157 9.40 -15.53 9.54
CA GLY A 157 10.18 -14.85 10.59
C GLY A 157 11.62 -14.46 10.20
N THR A 158 12.07 -14.81 8.99
CA THR A 158 13.40 -14.43 8.48
C THR A 158 13.29 -13.20 7.58
N GLN A 159 14.06 -12.16 7.86
CA GLN A 159 14.10 -10.98 6.99
C GLN A 159 14.78 -11.33 5.67
N VAL A 160 14.04 -11.22 4.56
CA VAL A 160 14.52 -11.55 3.21
C VAL A 160 15.08 -10.32 2.53
N ALA A 161 14.41 -9.18 2.68
CA ALA A 161 14.82 -7.93 2.08
C ALA A 161 14.51 -6.75 3.00
N ALA A 162 15.39 -5.76 2.99
CA ALA A 162 15.13 -4.45 3.59
C ALA A 162 15.64 -3.38 2.64
N LYS A 163 14.86 -2.31 2.46
CA LYS A 163 15.23 -1.23 1.56
C LYS A 163 14.80 0.12 2.11
N GLN A 164 15.66 1.10 1.87
CA GLN A 164 15.38 2.50 2.10
C GLN A 164 15.61 3.24 0.78
N ALA A 165 14.72 4.16 0.43
CA ALA A 165 14.89 5.05 -0.71
C ALA A 165 14.29 6.42 -0.40
N THR A 166 14.92 7.47 -0.91
CA THR A 166 14.29 8.79 -1.01
C THR A 166 13.85 8.97 -2.46
N LEU A 167 12.56 9.25 -2.63
CA LEU A 167 11.93 9.47 -3.93
C LEU A 167 11.68 10.96 -4.11
N GLU A 168 12.28 11.52 -5.16
CA GLU A 168 11.87 12.83 -5.69
C GLU A 168 10.54 12.64 -6.42
N LEU A 169 9.47 13.18 -5.86
CA LEU A 169 8.16 13.06 -6.48
C LEU A 169 8.03 14.14 -7.56
N PRO A 170 7.42 13.81 -8.72
CA PRO A 170 7.08 14.86 -9.66
C PRO A 170 6.13 15.81 -8.94
N GLY A 171 6.40 17.11 -8.99
CA GLY A 171 5.69 18.12 -8.19
C GLY A 171 4.17 18.12 -8.35
N THR A 172 3.61 17.37 -9.30
CA THR A 172 2.21 16.93 -9.28
C THR A 172 2.08 15.48 -9.77
N ILE A 173 1.41 14.64 -8.98
CA ILE A 173 0.99 13.27 -9.28
C ILE A 173 -0.52 13.30 -9.55
N LEU A 174 -0.93 13.02 -10.79
CA LEU A 174 -2.35 12.94 -11.16
C LEU A 174 -2.89 11.53 -10.87
N LEU A 175 -4.01 11.44 -10.15
CA LEU A 175 -4.62 10.17 -9.74
C LEU A 175 -5.70 9.67 -10.72
N GLY A 176 -5.63 10.09 -11.99
CA GLY A 176 -6.58 9.68 -13.03
C GLY A 176 -8.03 10.01 -12.67
N ARG A 177 -8.86 8.97 -12.46
CA ARG A 177 -10.28 9.11 -12.07
C ARG A 177 -10.49 9.60 -10.63
N GLY A 178 -9.41 9.70 -9.85
CA GLY A 178 -9.43 10.15 -8.48
C GLY A 178 -9.90 9.08 -7.49
N VAL A 179 -9.31 9.11 -6.30
CA VAL A 179 -9.60 8.18 -5.20
C VAL A 179 -10.82 8.69 -4.42
N PRO A 180 -11.88 7.87 -4.23
CA PRO A 180 -13.00 8.26 -3.38
C PRO A 180 -12.55 8.35 -1.93
N LEU A 181 -12.84 9.48 -1.28
CA LEU A 181 -12.46 9.74 0.12
C LEU A 181 -13.62 9.49 1.11
N LEU A 182 -14.85 9.41 0.59
CA LEU A 182 -16.07 9.13 1.35
C LEU A 182 -16.56 7.73 1.03
N GLY A 183 -17.10 7.02 2.02
CA GLY A 183 -17.76 5.73 1.81
C GLY A 183 -19.20 5.93 1.32
N ASP A 184 -19.80 4.89 0.71
CA ASP A 184 -21.20 4.92 0.23
C ASP A 184 -22.23 5.23 1.35
N LYS A 185 -21.82 5.11 2.62
CA LYS A 185 -22.65 5.37 3.80
C LYS A 185 -22.46 6.76 4.41
N ASP A 186 -21.55 7.60 3.91
CA ASP A 186 -21.29 8.91 4.50
C ASP A 186 -22.44 9.89 4.17
N PRO A 187 -23.24 10.33 5.16
CA PRO A 187 -24.38 11.21 4.90
C PRO A 187 -23.91 12.57 4.35
N PRO A 188 -24.72 13.25 3.51
CA PRO A 188 -24.45 14.62 3.09
C PRO A 188 -24.34 15.53 4.32
N THR A 189 -23.32 16.39 4.35
CA THR A 189 -23.17 17.39 5.41
C THR A 189 -24.28 18.41 5.21
N ARG A 190 -25.33 18.35 6.05
CA ARG A 190 -26.32 19.42 6.10
C ARG A 190 -25.65 20.66 6.72
N THR A 191 -25.15 21.56 5.88
CA THR A 191 -24.85 22.93 6.29
C THR A 191 -26.08 23.53 6.95
N GLY A 192 -25.94 23.93 8.22
CA GLY A 192 -26.99 24.52 9.02
C GLY A 192 -27.59 25.75 8.32
N THR A 193 -28.92 25.77 8.28
CA THR A 193 -29.76 26.90 7.87
C THR A 193 -29.28 28.19 8.55
N PRO A 194 -29.08 29.31 7.84
CA PRO A 194 -28.79 30.58 8.50
C PRO A 194 -29.99 30.98 9.34
N GLY A 195 -29.77 31.04 10.66
CA GLY A 195 -30.74 31.54 11.63
C GLY A 195 -31.18 32.94 11.23
N ARG A 196 -32.46 33.02 10.85
CA ARG A 196 -33.16 34.19 10.35
C ARG A 196 -33.04 35.33 11.36
N HIS A 197 -32.46 36.44 10.91
CA HIS A 197 -32.53 37.75 11.56
C HIS A 197 -33.99 38.10 11.87
N ARG A 198 -34.28 38.42 13.12
CA ARG A 198 -35.53 39.07 13.53
C ARG A 198 -35.28 39.94 14.77
N ASP A 199 -34.85 41.17 14.52
CA ASP A 199 -35.25 42.35 15.31
C ASP A 199 -36.47 42.96 14.58
N PRO A 200 -37.40 43.68 15.25
CA PRO A 200 -37.20 44.53 16.43
C PRO A 200 -38.08 44.21 17.64
#